data_AF-A0A9X1SIM6-F1
#
_entry.id   AF-A0A9X1SIM6-F1
#
_cell.length_a   1.000
_cell.length_b   1.000
_cell.length_c   1.000
_cell.angle_alpha   90.00
_cell.angle_beta   90.00
_cell.angle_gamma   90.00
#
_symmetry.space_group_name_H-M   'P 1'
#
loop_
_entity.id
_entity.type
_entity.pdbx_description
1 polymer ?
#
loop_
_entity_poly.entity_id
_entity_poly.type
_entity_poly.pdbx_seq_one_letter_code
_entity_poly.pdbx_strand_id
1 'polypeptide(L)'
;MKYWLSIICSLLVTFALSGCVVTETTVSHHYGSNDPAMTAQKFYSQYFLNGSAGLPTDTQLAAYKPYISTELYQSLESAKKRQLEEIKQHPDEKPSHADGDLFSSLFEGPTAVDIPSIPVLPSADNVTLQANFTRTEQGKDILHWTDEIKMIKQNDNWVIDDLVYKGNWDFAAKATLKKSLSDK
;
A
#
# COMPACT_ATOMS: atom_id res chain seq x y z
N MET A 1 -36.33 -83.12 10.72
CA MET A 1 -36.19 -83.76 9.39
C MET A 1 -36.58 -82.77 8.31
N LYS A 2 -35.83 -82.77 7.21
CA LYS A 2 -36.03 -82.06 5.92
C LYS A 2 -35.58 -80.59 5.83
N TYR A 3 -34.52 -80.45 5.05
CA TYR A 3 -33.83 -79.27 4.54
C TYR A 3 -34.66 -78.51 3.50
N TRP A 4 -34.44 -77.19 3.37
CA TRP A 4 -34.18 -76.58 2.05
C TRP A 4 -33.37 -75.27 2.18
N LEU A 5 -32.19 -75.28 1.53
CA LEU A 5 -31.40 -74.13 1.07
C LEU A 5 -32.26 -73.00 0.48
N SER A 6 -31.86 -71.75 0.71
CA SER A 6 -31.78 -70.77 -0.38
C SER A 6 -30.69 -69.73 -0.09
N ILE A 7 -29.70 -69.78 -0.97
CA ILE A 7 -28.54 -68.91 -1.09
C ILE A 7 -29.03 -67.54 -1.58
N ILE A 8 -28.76 -66.48 -0.83
CA ILE A 8 -28.86 -65.10 -1.34
C ILE A 8 -27.44 -64.62 -1.59
N CYS A 9 -27.00 -64.82 -2.83
CA CYS A 9 -25.87 -64.17 -3.43
C CYS A 9 -26.42 -62.97 -4.20
N SER A 10 -26.03 -61.74 -3.86
CA SER A 10 -26.03 -60.57 -4.76
C SER A 10 -25.44 -59.37 -4.02
N LEU A 11 -24.16 -59.09 -4.28
CA LEU A 11 -23.69 -57.98 -5.12
C LEU A 11 -23.76 -56.61 -4.41
N LEU A 12 -22.71 -56.32 -3.64
CA LEU A 12 -22.29 -54.96 -3.31
C LEU A 12 -21.73 -54.31 -4.57
N VAL A 13 -22.54 -53.47 -5.22
CA VAL A 13 -22.07 -52.55 -6.26
C VAL A 13 -21.43 -51.36 -5.56
N THR A 14 -20.10 -51.37 -5.46
CA THR A 14 -19.33 -50.19 -5.05
C THR A 14 -19.25 -49.22 -6.22
N PHE A 15 -20.02 -48.13 -6.15
CA PHE A 15 -19.86 -46.97 -7.02
C PHE A 15 -18.53 -46.28 -6.69
N ALA A 16 -17.50 -46.53 -7.50
CA ALA A 16 -16.30 -45.69 -7.51
C ALA A 16 -16.64 -44.40 -8.26
N LEU A 17 -17.04 -43.37 -7.53
CA LEU A 17 -17.04 -41.99 -8.03
C LEU A 17 -15.58 -41.58 -8.23
N SER A 18 -15.06 -41.79 -9.43
CA SER A 18 -13.90 -41.03 -9.93
C SER A 18 -14.33 -39.58 -10.10
N GLY A 19 -14.35 -38.84 -9.00
CA GLY A 19 -14.34 -37.39 -9.06
C GLY A 19 -12.99 -36.96 -9.62
N CYS A 20 -12.98 -36.36 -10.81
CA CYS A 20 -11.91 -35.47 -11.18
C CYS A 20 -11.85 -34.39 -10.10
N VAL A 21 -10.87 -34.49 -9.21
CA VAL A 21 -10.46 -33.35 -8.38
C VAL A 21 -9.96 -32.30 -9.37
N VAL A 22 -10.79 -31.30 -9.63
CA VAL A 22 -10.34 -30.04 -10.20
C VAL A 22 -9.42 -29.47 -9.13
N THR A 23 -8.12 -29.65 -9.32
CA THR A 23 -7.13 -28.91 -8.53
C THR A 23 -7.29 -27.46 -8.93
N GLU A 24 -8.06 -26.71 -8.15
CA GLU A 24 -7.98 -25.26 -8.14
C GLU A 24 -6.52 -24.91 -7.84
N THR A 25 -5.80 -24.49 -8.87
CA THR A 25 -4.47 -23.91 -8.74
C THR A 25 -4.65 -22.61 -7.96
N THR A 26 -4.66 -22.72 -6.64
CA THR A 26 -4.46 -21.58 -5.76
C THR A 26 -3.08 -21.05 -6.09
N VAL A 27 -3.04 -19.93 -6.83
CA VAL A 27 -1.84 -19.12 -6.94
C VAL A 27 -1.58 -18.62 -5.53
N SER A 28 -0.76 -19.34 -4.76
CA SER A 28 -0.28 -18.87 -3.48
C SER A 28 0.54 -17.61 -3.75
N HIS A 29 -0.02 -16.46 -3.39
CA HIS A 29 0.76 -15.23 -3.26
C HIS A 29 1.77 -15.45 -2.14
N HIS A 30 2.94 -16.00 -2.49
CA HIS A 30 4.09 -16.00 -1.60
C HIS A 30 4.54 -14.54 -1.49
N TYR A 31 4.06 -13.85 -0.46
CA TYR A 31 4.66 -12.63 0.05
C TYR A 31 6.08 -13.00 0.50
N GLY A 32 7.03 -12.97 -0.42
CA GLY A 32 8.44 -13.05 -0.07
C GLY A 32 8.77 -11.92 0.89
N SER A 33 9.69 -12.15 1.82
CA SER A 33 10.18 -11.11 2.74
C SER A 33 10.75 -9.88 2.04
N ASN A 34 10.98 -9.95 0.72
CA ASN A 34 11.44 -8.88 -0.15
C ASN A 34 10.40 -8.44 -1.20
N ASP A 35 9.11 -8.51 -0.87
CA ASP A 35 8.03 -7.99 -1.73
C ASP A 35 7.89 -6.46 -1.55
N PRO A 36 7.96 -5.66 -2.65
CA PRO A 36 7.74 -4.21 -2.56
C PRO A 36 6.36 -3.85 -2.03
N ALA A 37 5.30 -4.61 -2.34
CA ALA A 37 3.95 -4.31 -1.84
C ALA A 37 3.88 -4.45 -0.32
N MET A 38 4.46 -5.51 0.25
CA MET A 38 4.61 -5.68 1.69
C MET A 38 5.37 -4.51 2.35
N THR A 39 6.41 -3.98 1.71
CA THR A 39 7.14 -2.80 2.23
C THR A 39 6.25 -1.57 2.24
N ALA A 40 5.54 -1.30 1.14
CA ALA A 40 4.61 -0.18 1.06
C ALA A 40 3.46 -0.30 2.08
N GLN A 41 2.92 -1.50 2.28
CA GLN A 41 1.88 -1.76 3.30
C GLN A 41 2.39 -1.47 4.72
N LYS A 42 3.64 -1.83 5.03
CA LYS A 42 4.26 -1.51 6.33
C LYS A 42 4.45 -0.01 6.52
N PHE A 43 4.83 0.72 5.47
CA PHE A 43 4.84 2.19 5.51
C PHE A 43 3.46 2.74 5.84
N TYR A 44 2.42 2.33 5.11
CA TYR A 44 1.07 2.85 5.35
C TYR A 44 0.51 2.43 6.72
N SER A 45 0.95 1.29 7.26
CA SER A 45 0.64 0.92 8.65
C SER A 45 1.21 1.94 9.64
N GLN A 46 2.45 2.40 9.46
CA GLN A 46 3.01 3.48 10.29
C GLN A 46 2.28 4.81 10.06
N TYR A 47 1.95 5.13 8.81
CA TYR A 47 1.17 6.32 8.46
C TYR A 47 -0.16 6.37 9.21
N PHE A 48 -0.96 5.30 9.19
CA PHE A 48 -2.26 5.28 9.88
C PHE A 48 -2.13 5.29 11.41
N LEU A 49 -1.07 4.70 11.96
CA LEU A 49 -0.82 4.71 13.41
C LEU A 49 -0.47 6.10 13.94
N ASN A 50 0.24 6.91 13.14
CA ASN A 50 0.74 8.22 13.58
C ASN A 50 -0.09 9.40 13.06
N GLY A 51 -1.05 9.17 12.15
CA GLY A 51 -1.84 10.20 11.49
C GLY A 51 -1.06 11.02 10.46
N SER A 52 -1.79 11.82 9.69
CA SER A 52 -1.26 12.67 8.62
C SER A 52 -1.79 14.10 8.75
N ALA A 53 -0.88 15.07 8.91
CA ALA A 53 -1.20 16.48 8.84
C ALA A 53 0.08 17.26 8.49
N GLY A 54 0.21 17.65 7.23
CA GLY A 54 1.39 18.34 6.73
C GLY A 54 2.66 17.49 6.76
N LEU A 55 3.81 18.15 6.91
CA LEU A 55 5.10 17.49 6.99
C LEU A 55 5.20 16.57 8.23
N PRO A 56 5.82 15.38 8.09
CA PRO A 56 5.99 14.47 9.22
C PRO A 56 6.89 15.10 10.31
N THR A 57 6.47 14.94 11.55
CA THR A 57 7.30 15.20 12.74
C THR A 57 8.57 14.36 12.74
N ASP A 58 9.57 14.71 13.56
CA ASP A 58 10.80 13.92 13.69
C ASP A 58 10.52 12.46 14.06
N THR A 59 9.55 12.23 14.94
CA THR A 59 9.13 10.89 15.37
C THR A 59 8.49 10.11 14.23
N GLN A 60 7.56 10.72 13.48
CA GLN A 60 6.95 10.10 12.31
C GLN A 60 7.99 9.79 11.24
N LEU A 61 8.87 10.74 10.93
CA LEU A 61 9.89 10.56 9.92
C LEU A 61 10.91 9.47 10.31
N ALA A 62 11.24 9.34 11.60
CA ALA A 62 12.04 8.23 12.10
C ALA A 62 11.34 6.88 11.91
N ALA A 63 10.01 6.81 12.12
CA ALA A 63 9.21 5.62 11.87
C ALA A 63 9.09 5.27 10.36
N TYR A 64 9.13 6.27 9.48
CA TYR A 64 9.06 6.08 8.04
C TYR A 64 10.39 5.71 7.41
N LYS A 65 11.51 6.13 8.01
CA LYS A 65 12.88 5.94 7.51
C LYS A 65 13.21 4.52 7.01
N PRO A 66 12.75 3.41 7.63
CA PRO A 66 13.03 2.06 7.12
C PRO A 66 12.35 1.73 5.78
N TYR A 67 11.33 2.50 5.38
CA TYR A 67 10.46 2.19 4.24
C TYR A 67 10.56 3.19 3.10
N ILE A 68 11.27 4.30 3.29
CA ILE A 68 11.45 5.35 2.29
C ILE A 68 12.90 5.43 1.83
N SER A 69 13.12 5.88 0.59
CA SER A 69 14.46 6.06 0.05
C SER A 69 15.22 7.16 0.80
N THR A 70 16.55 7.09 0.74
CA THR A 70 17.40 8.13 1.32
C THR A 70 17.08 9.50 0.71
N GLU A 71 16.79 9.53 -0.59
CA GLU A 71 16.43 10.75 -1.31
C GLU A 71 15.10 11.31 -0.82
N LEU A 72 14.04 10.49 -0.72
CA LEU A 72 12.74 10.95 -0.22
C LEU A 72 12.83 11.46 1.22
N TYR A 73 13.59 10.77 2.08
CA TYR A 73 13.87 11.23 3.45
C TYR A 73 14.54 12.61 3.45
N GLN A 74 15.55 12.82 2.59
CA GLN A 74 16.24 14.12 2.48
C GLN A 74 15.34 15.22 1.93
N SER A 75 14.44 14.92 0.99
CA SER A 75 13.43 15.86 0.49
C SER A 75 12.49 16.32 1.61
N LEU A 76 12.01 15.41 2.45
CA LEU A 76 11.16 15.72 3.59
C LEU A 76 11.89 16.59 4.63
N GLU A 77 13.13 16.26 4.98
CA GLU A 77 13.96 17.07 5.88
C GLU A 77 14.24 18.46 5.32
N SER A 78 14.48 18.58 4.02
CA SER A 78 14.71 19.87 3.36
C SER A 78 13.45 20.72 3.29
N ALA A 79 12.27 20.11 3.12
CA ALA A 79 10.98 20.80 3.23
C ALA A 79 10.75 21.32 4.66
N LYS A 80 11.01 20.51 5.69
CA LYS A 80 10.89 20.95 7.10
C LYS A 80 11.79 22.13 7.43
N LYS A 81 13.05 22.10 6.98
CA LYS A 81 13.96 23.24 7.16
C LYS A 81 13.44 24.51 6.49
N ARG A 82 12.90 24.41 5.27
CA ARG A 82 12.28 25.57 4.58
C ARG A 82 11.05 26.08 5.33
N GLN A 83 10.17 25.19 5.76
CA GLN A 83 8.99 25.56 6.54
C GLN A 83 9.38 26.32 7.82
N LEU A 84 10.42 25.88 8.53
CA LEU A 84 10.94 26.60 9.71
C LEU A 84 11.48 27.99 9.38
N GLU A 85 12.09 28.18 8.21
CA GLU A 85 12.51 29.51 7.77
C GLU A 85 11.32 30.38 7.35
N GLU A 86 10.31 29.82 6.69
CA GLU A 86 9.06 30.52 6.34
C GLU A 86 8.35 31.04 7.60
N ILE A 87 8.24 30.22 8.64
CA ILE A 87 7.66 30.64 9.94
C ILE A 87 8.44 31.81 10.56
N LYS A 88 9.77 31.83 10.42
CA LYS A 88 10.60 32.92 10.97
C LYS A 88 10.45 34.22 10.18
N GLN A 89 10.37 34.13 8.85
CA GLN A 89 10.29 35.29 7.97
C GLN A 89 8.88 35.86 7.86
N HIS A 90 7.87 35.00 7.94
CA HIS A 90 6.46 35.33 7.73
C HIS A 90 5.59 34.69 8.84
N PRO A 91 5.73 35.12 10.11
CA PRO A 91 5.09 34.45 11.25
C PRO A 91 3.56 34.48 11.24
N ASP A 92 2.96 35.43 10.52
CA ASP A 92 1.50 35.57 10.39
C ASP A 92 0.94 34.83 9.16
N GLU A 93 1.81 34.23 8.34
CA GLU A 93 1.42 33.45 7.16
C GLU A 93 1.46 31.96 7.48
N LYS A 94 0.53 31.22 6.87
CA LYS A 94 0.54 29.75 6.97
C LYS A 94 1.72 29.22 6.14
N PRO A 95 2.66 28.49 6.74
CA PRO A 95 3.85 28.04 6.01
C PRO A 95 3.50 26.88 5.07
N SER A 96 4.38 26.62 4.10
CA SER A 96 4.20 25.54 3.12
C SER A 96 4.06 24.19 3.81
N HIS A 97 3.18 23.33 3.29
CA HIS A 97 2.94 21.97 3.80
C HIS A 97 2.62 21.90 5.31
N ALA A 98 2.01 22.95 5.87
CA ALA A 98 1.56 22.95 7.27
C ALA A 98 0.39 21.97 7.49
N ASP A 99 -0.48 21.82 6.49
CA ASP A 99 -1.69 21.02 6.57
C ASP A 99 -1.80 20.11 5.33
N GLY A 100 -2.79 19.22 5.38
CA GLY A 100 -3.11 18.31 4.30
C GLY A 100 -2.26 17.05 4.33
N ASP A 101 -2.77 15.99 3.76
CA ASP A 101 -2.00 14.77 3.56
C ASP A 101 -0.99 14.95 2.42
N LEU A 102 0.21 14.40 2.64
CA LEU A 102 1.30 14.36 1.66
C LEU A 102 1.42 12.99 1.00
N PHE A 103 0.89 11.93 1.62
CA PHE A 103 1.14 10.55 1.18
C PHE A 103 -0.03 9.96 0.39
N SER A 104 -0.96 10.79 -0.06
CA SER A 104 -2.01 10.49 -1.01
C SER A 104 -2.45 11.77 -1.72
N SER A 105 -3.24 11.62 -2.78
CA SER A 105 -3.76 12.76 -3.53
C SER A 105 -4.94 13.50 -2.88
N LEU A 106 -5.51 12.97 -1.79
CA LEU A 106 -6.62 13.61 -1.07
C LEU A 106 -6.10 14.44 0.09
N PHE A 107 -6.49 15.72 0.15
CA PHE A 107 -6.04 16.65 1.18
C PHE A 107 -6.36 16.16 2.61
N GLU A 108 -7.53 15.56 2.83
CA GLU A 108 -7.92 15.02 4.12
C GLU A 108 -7.27 13.65 4.44
N GLY A 109 -6.62 13.04 3.44
CA GLY A 109 -5.99 11.72 3.51
C GLY A 109 -6.96 10.53 3.49
N PRO A 110 -6.47 9.32 3.19
CA PRO A 110 -7.25 8.08 3.25
C PRO A 110 -7.54 7.64 4.69
N THR A 111 -8.58 6.82 4.83
CA THR A 111 -8.83 6.01 6.04
C THR A 111 -8.38 4.56 5.88
N ALA A 112 -8.18 4.10 4.65
CA ALA A 112 -7.66 2.77 4.34
C ALA A 112 -6.89 2.77 3.02
N VAL A 113 -6.00 1.78 2.88
CA VAL A 113 -5.30 1.47 1.62
C VAL A 113 -5.27 -0.03 1.39
N ASP A 114 -5.45 -0.42 0.12
CA ASP A 114 -5.13 -1.73 -0.40
C ASP A 114 -4.01 -1.61 -1.45
N ILE A 115 -2.97 -2.42 -1.32
CA ILE A 115 -1.80 -2.41 -2.21
C ILE A 115 -1.57 -3.84 -2.69
N PRO A 116 -2.12 -4.21 -3.86
CA PRO A 116 -1.95 -5.55 -4.40
C PRO A 116 -0.48 -5.88 -4.69
N SER A 117 -0.05 -7.09 -4.31
CA SER A 117 1.24 -7.62 -4.76
C SER A 117 1.22 -7.84 -6.27
N ILE A 118 2.38 -7.68 -6.89
CA ILE A 118 2.59 -7.94 -8.32
C ILE A 118 3.83 -8.80 -8.51
N PRO A 119 3.93 -9.60 -9.59
CA PRO A 119 5.16 -10.28 -9.93
C PRO A 119 6.28 -9.28 -10.21
N VAL A 120 7.45 -9.48 -9.60
CA VAL A 120 8.64 -8.64 -9.80
C VAL A 120 9.78 -9.49 -10.32
N LEU A 121 10.40 -9.06 -11.41
CA LEU A 121 11.56 -9.75 -11.97
C LEU A 121 12.75 -9.68 -11.00
N PRO A 122 13.54 -10.75 -10.82
CA PRO A 122 14.68 -10.74 -9.89
C PRO A 122 15.68 -9.59 -10.15
N SER A 123 15.89 -9.23 -11.41
CA SER A 123 16.79 -8.16 -11.85
C SER A 123 16.19 -6.76 -11.78
N ALA A 124 14.91 -6.61 -11.46
CA ALA A 124 14.29 -5.30 -11.34
C ALA A 124 14.90 -4.53 -10.16
N ASP A 125 15.23 -3.26 -10.39
CA ASP A 125 15.72 -2.30 -9.41
C ASP A 125 14.69 -1.20 -9.09
N ASN A 126 13.63 -1.12 -9.89
CA ASN A 126 12.49 -0.23 -9.69
C ASN A 126 11.18 -0.92 -10.07
N VAL A 127 10.10 -0.52 -9.42
CA VAL A 127 8.74 -0.95 -9.77
C VAL A 127 7.72 0.11 -9.38
N THR A 128 6.59 0.16 -10.09
CA THR A 128 5.44 0.98 -9.70
C THR A 128 4.34 0.09 -9.16
N LEU A 129 3.85 0.41 -7.96
CA LEU A 129 2.68 -0.24 -7.36
C LEU A 129 1.45 0.68 -7.48
N GLN A 130 0.27 0.08 -7.48
CA GLN A 130 -0.99 0.82 -7.30
C GLN A 130 -1.36 0.81 -5.82
N ALA A 131 -1.79 1.96 -5.31
CA ALA A 131 -2.33 2.12 -3.96
C ALA A 131 -3.80 2.52 -4.05
N ASN A 132 -4.68 1.58 -3.76
CA ASN A 132 -6.13 1.76 -3.79
C ASN A 132 -6.57 2.33 -2.44
N PHE A 133 -6.84 3.63 -2.42
CA PHE A 133 -7.27 4.33 -1.23
C PHE A 133 -8.77 4.39 -1.10
N THR A 134 -9.21 4.42 0.15
CA THR A 134 -10.60 4.69 0.52
C THR A 134 -10.62 5.78 1.59
N ARG A 135 -11.57 6.70 1.47
CA ARG A 135 -11.94 7.66 2.50
C ARG A 135 -13.34 7.35 2.99
N THR A 136 -13.44 7.06 4.28
CA THR A 136 -14.68 6.77 4.99
C THR A 136 -15.02 7.90 5.94
N GLU A 137 -16.23 8.41 5.89
CA GLU A 137 -16.75 9.41 6.82
C GLU A 137 -18.09 8.95 7.38
N GLN A 138 -18.26 9.05 8.70
CA GLN A 138 -19.48 8.61 9.39
C GLN A 138 -19.89 7.16 9.05
N GLY A 139 -18.89 6.28 8.86
CA GLY A 139 -19.09 4.87 8.53
C GLY A 139 -19.50 4.59 7.09
N LYS A 140 -19.40 5.58 6.19
CA LYS A 140 -19.67 5.41 4.75
C LYS A 140 -18.46 5.79 3.93
N ASP A 141 -18.13 4.97 2.94
CA ASP A 141 -17.12 5.32 1.97
C ASP A 141 -17.64 6.45 1.09
N ILE A 142 -16.91 7.56 1.09
CA ILE A 142 -17.28 8.78 0.34
C ILE A 142 -16.41 8.97 -0.90
N LEU A 143 -15.22 8.37 -0.92
CA LEU A 143 -14.29 8.46 -2.03
C LEU A 143 -13.39 7.23 -2.10
N HIS A 144 -13.18 6.74 -3.33
CA HIS A 144 -12.17 5.74 -3.66
C HIS A 144 -11.31 6.29 -4.79
N TRP A 145 -10.01 6.10 -4.69
CA TRP A 145 -9.07 6.52 -5.73
C TRP A 145 -7.83 5.64 -5.70
N THR A 146 -7.05 5.70 -6.78
CA THR A 146 -5.80 4.94 -6.90
C THR A 146 -4.68 5.91 -7.21
N ASP A 147 -3.68 6.00 -6.35
CA ASP A 147 -2.40 6.64 -6.65
C ASP A 147 -1.34 5.58 -7.01
N GLU A 148 -0.16 6.02 -7.44
CA GLU A 148 0.96 5.14 -7.73
C GLU A 148 2.10 5.34 -6.73
N ILE A 149 2.70 4.25 -6.27
CA ILE A 149 3.89 4.26 -5.42
C ILE A 149 5.09 3.85 -6.27
N LYS A 150 6.09 4.71 -6.37
CA LYS A 150 7.36 4.40 -7.04
C LYS A 150 8.29 3.76 -6.02
N MET A 151 8.65 2.52 -6.25
CA MET A 151 9.54 1.73 -5.40
C MET A 151 10.90 1.57 -6.09
N ILE A 152 11.97 1.61 -5.32
CA ILE A 152 13.34 1.29 -5.78
C ILE A 152 13.99 0.28 -4.84
N LYS A 153 14.99 -0.46 -5.34
CA LYS A 153 15.91 -1.23 -4.51
C LYS A 153 17.02 -0.32 -3.98
N GLN A 154 17.14 -0.24 -2.67
CA GLN A 154 18.23 0.43 -1.97
C GLN A 154 18.85 -0.55 -0.97
N ASN A 155 20.13 -0.89 -1.14
CA ASN A 155 20.83 -1.89 -0.33
C ASN A 155 20.06 -3.22 -0.27
N ASP A 156 19.64 -3.74 -1.44
CA ASP A 156 18.87 -4.98 -1.62
C ASP A 156 17.46 -5.02 -1.00
N ASN A 157 17.00 -3.91 -0.41
CA ASN A 157 15.66 -3.76 0.14
C ASN A 157 14.82 -2.84 -0.73
N TRP A 158 13.54 -3.16 -0.90
CA TRP A 158 12.59 -2.23 -1.50
C TRP A 158 12.32 -1.07 -0.55
N VAL A 159 12.22 0.13 -1.10
CA VAL A 159 11.82 1.35 -0.40
C VAL A 159 10.97 2.23 -1.32
N ILE A 160 10.07 3.02 -0.74
CA ILE A 160 9.29 4.04 -1.44
C ILE A 160 10.21 5.20 -1.80
N ASP A 161 10.28 5.53 -3.07
CA ASP A 161 11.09 6.63 -3.57
C ASP A 161 10.25 7.87 -3.93
N ASP A 162 9.05 7.67 -4.45
CA ASP A 162 8.12 8.76 -4.75
C ASP A 162 6.67 8.25 -4.73
N LEU A 163 5.72 9.18 -4.72
CA LEU A 163 4.32 8.91 -4.96
C LEU A 163 3.84 9.76 -6.13
N VAL A 164 3.10 9.17 -7.06
CA VAL A 164 2.45 9.92 -8.13
C VAL A 164 0.98 10.06 -7.78
N TYR A 165 0.52 11.30 -7.65
CA TYR A 165 -0.86 11.63 -7.38
C TYR A 165 -1.69 11.49 -8.65
N LYS A 166 -2.73 10.67 -8.58
CA LYS A 166 -3.58 10.29 -9.72
C LYS A 166 -5.05 10.60 -9.47
N GLY A 167 -5.40 11.18 -8.32
CA GLY A 167 -6.74 11.69 -8.05
C GLY A 167 -7.27 12.56 -9.20
N ASN A 168 -8.50 12.27 -9.64
CA ASN A 168 -9.08 12.84 -10.86
C ASN A 168 -10.14 13.93 -10.59
N TRP A 169 -10.38 14.31 -9.34
CA TRP A 169 -11.24 15.44 -8.98
C TRP A 169 -10.50 16.78 -9.09
N ASP A 170 -11.27 17.87 -9.10
CA ASP A 170 -10.81 19.23 -9.42
C ASP A 170 -9.71 19.73 -8.48
N PHE A 171 -9.76 19.36 -7.20
CA PHE A 171 -8.82 19.79 -6.16
C PHE A 171 -7.89 18.69 -5.67
N ALA A 172 -7.78 17.57 -6.40
CA ALA A 172 -6.80 16.55 -6.06
C ALA A 172 -5.39 17.13 -6.17
N ALA A 173 -4.49 16.74 -5.26
CA ALA A 173 -3.08 16.99 -5.48
C ALA A 173 -2.67 16.38 -6.84
N LYS A 174 -1.82 17.08 -7.58
CA LYS A 174 -1.30 16.64 -8.88
C LYS A 174 0.22 16.56 -8.80
N ALA A 175 0.82 15.88 -9.79
CA ALA A 175 2.25 15.59 -9.85
C ALA A 175 2.71 14.53 -8.83
N THR A 176 3.91 14.68 -8.26
CA THR A 176 4.51 13.70 -7.36
C THR A 176 4.82 14.30 -5.99
N LEU A 177 4.97 13.46 -4.97
CA LEU A 177 5.36 13.90 -3.64
C LEU A 177 6.71 14.64 -3.69
N LYS A 178 7.75 14.06 -4.32
CA LYS A 178 9.05 14.73 -4.42
C LYS A 178 8.96 16.08 -5.12
N LYS A 179 8.11 16.19 -6.15
CA LYS A 179 7.85 17.49 -6.81
C LYS A 179 7.14 18.48 -5.88
N SER A 180 6.07 18.06 -5.20
CA SER A 180 5.36 18.89 -4.23
C SER A 180 6.29 19.40 -3.12
N LEU A 181 7.23 18.56 -2.68
CA LEU A 181 8.24 18.96 -1.72
C LEU A 181 9.21 19.97 -2.34
N SER A 182 9.65 19.82 -3.59
CA SER A 182 10.60 20.75 -4.22
C SER A 182 10.01 22.10 -4.63
N ASP A 183 8.71 22.15 -4.91
CA ASP A 183 8.06 23.34 -5.44
C ASP A 183 8.05 24.50 -4.41
N LYS A 184 8.27 25.71 -4.93
CA LYS A 184 8.14 27.01 -4.28
C LYS A 184 7.37 27.92 -5.22
#